data_AF-A0A849TKP9-F1
#
_entry.id   AF-A0A849TKP9-F1
#
_cell.length_a   1.000
_cell.length_b   1.000
_cell.length_c   1.000
_cell.angle_alpha   90.00
_cell.angle_beta   90.00
_cell.angle_gamma   90.00
#
_symmetry.space_group_name_H-M   'P 1'
#
loop_
_entity.id
_entity.type
_entity.pdbx_description
1 polymer ?
#
loop_
_entity_poly.entity_id
_entity_poly.type
_entity_poly.pdbx_seq_one_letter_code
_entity_poly.pdbx_strand_id
1 'polypeptide(L)'
;PGAIRMSEANAARAGVSDFTDFKCNAISELVPPEGPKGLVIANPPYGDRIGEKHNLTPLYRALGQTLKSRFSGWRVGVITSGNELAHATGLPFLATTAPVAHGGLRVTLWQTEPLP
;
A
#
# COMPACT_ATOMS: atom_id res chain seq x y z
N PRO A 1 -18.76 -4.48 2.74
CA PRO A 1 -18.38 -3.16 2.19
C PRO A 1 -18.22 -3.18 0.65
N GLY A 2 -18.45 -2.05 -0.01
CA GLY A 2 -18.55 -1.98 -1.48
C GLY A 2 -17.26 -2.36 -2.22
N ALA A 3 -16.10 -1.89 -1.77
CA ALA A 3 -14.82 -2.14 -2.42
C ALA A 3 -14.47 -3.63 -2.50
N ILE A 4 -14.59 -4.37 -1.38
CA ILE A 4 -14.29 -5.81 -1.32
C ILE A 4 -15.18 -6.60 -2.27
N ARG A 5 -16.49 -6.37 -2.23
CA ARG A 5 -17.46 -7.02 -3.13
C ARG A 5 -17.14 -6.76 -4.60
N MET A 6 -16.73 -5.53 -4.94
CA MET A 6 -16.33 -5.19 -6.31
C MET A 6 -15.03 -5.88 -6.70
N SER A 7 -14.04 -5.97 -5.80
CA SER A 7 -12.79 -6.67 -6.04
C SER A 7 -12.98 -8.17 -6.29
N GLU A 8 -13.82 -8.84 -5.50
CA GLU A 8 -14.20 -10.25 -5.71
C GLU A 8 -14.84 -10.44 -7.10
N ALA A 9 -15.80 -9.58 -7.45
CA ALA A 9 -16.44 -9.65 -8.76
C ALA A 9 -15.46 -9.37 -9.91
N ASN A 10 -14.49 -8.46 -9.72
CA ASN A 10 -13.45 -8.17 -10.71
C ASN A 10 -12.51 -9.36 -10.90
N ALA A 11 -12.08 -9.99 -9.80
CA ALA A 11 -11.22 -11.18 -9.84
C ALA A 11 -11.92 -12.35 -10.57
N ALA A 12 -13.22 -12.55 -10.31
CA ALA A 12 -14.02 -13.55 -11.00
C ALA A 12 -14.09 -13.31 -12.51
N ARG A 13 -14.36 -12.07 -12.94
CA ARG A 13 -14.38 -11.72 -14.37
C ARG A 13 -13.02 -11.83 -15.03
N ALA A 14 -11.94 -11.61 -14.28
CA ALA A 14 -10.57 -11.73 -14.77
C ALA A 14 -10.05 -13.18 -14.75
N GLY A 15 -10.78 -14.14 -14.18
CA GLY A 15 -10.37 -15.55 -14.10
C GLY A 15 -9.20 -15.80 -13.13
N VAL A 16 -9.01 -14.95 -12.12
CA VAL A 16 -7.90 -15.04 -11.16
C VAL A 16 -8.35 -15.32 -9.73
N SER A 17 -9.62 -15.69 -9.53
CA SER A 17 -10.20 -15.93 -8.21
C SER A 17 -9.39 -16.90 -7.35
N ASP A 18 -8.84 -17.96 -7.96
CA ASP A 18 -8.07 -19.00 -7.28
C ASP A 18 -6.74 -18.49 -6.68
N PHE A 19 -6.31 -17.28 -7.08
CA PHE A 19 -5.07 -16.64 -6.61
C PHE A 19 -5.34 -15.45 -5.68
N THR A 20 -6.58 -15.19 -5.31
CA THR A 20 -6.97 -13.98 -4.56
C THR A 20 -7.81 -14.29 -3.33
N ASP A 21 -7.52 -13.59 -2.23
CA ASP A 21 -8.31 -13.59 -1.00
C ASP A 21 -8.58 -12.12 -0.60
N PHE A 22 -9.84 -11.74 -0.42
CA PHE A 22 -10.24 -10.37 -0.12
C PHE A 22 -10.86 -10.27 1.28
N LYS A 23 -10.28 -9.41 2.13
CA LYS A 23 -10.73 -9.21 3.51
C LYS A 23 -10.91 -7.73 3.83
N CYS A 24 -11.96 -7.40 4.56
CA CYS A 24 -12.20 -6.04 5.05
C CYS A 24 -11.64 -5.87 6.46
N ASN A 25 -10.39 -5.44 6.58
CA ASN A 25 -9.72 -5.28 7.86
C ASN A 25 -9.12 -3.88 8.01
N ALA A 26 -8.90 -3.47 9.26
CA ALA A 26 -8.09 -2.31 9.54
C ALA A 26 -6.61 -2.59 9.19
N ILE A 27 -5.87 -1.56 8.78
CA ILE A 27 -4.43 -1.71 8.48
C ILE A 27 -3.66 -2.22 9.70
N SER A 28 -4.05 -1.78 10.90
CA SER A 28 -3.48 -2.23 12.18
C SER A 28 -3.70 -3.71 12.50
N GLU A 29 -4.53 -4.42 11.74
CA GLU A 29 -4.85 -5.84 11.91
C GLU A 29 -4.23 -6.71 10.81
N LEU A 30 -3.47 -6.11 9.88
CA LEU A 30 -2.81 -6.88 8.83
C LEU A 30 -1.81 -7.87 9.44
N VAL A 31 -1.86 -9.10 8.93
CA VAL A 31 -0.94 -10.19 9.24
C VAL A 31 -0.38 -10.74 7.93
N PRO A 32 0.90 -11.15 7.88
CA PRO A 32 1.42 -11.82 6.70
C PRO A 32 0.70 -13.15 6.47
N PRO A 33 0.42 -13.53 5.21
CA PRO A 33 -0.07 -14.87 4.93
C PRO A 33 0.99 -15.93 5.28
N GLU A 34 0.54 -17.17 5.47
CA GLU A 34 1.43 -18.31 5.65
C GLU A 34 2.30 -18.54 4.39
N GLY A 35 3.50 -19.09 4.60
CA GLY A 35 4.43 -19.43 3.53
C GLY A 35 5.65 -18.50 3.42
N PRO A 36 6.34 -18.50 2.26
CA PRO A 36 7.56 -17.73 2.08
C PRO A 36 7.30 -16.23 2.12
N LYS A 37 8.31 -15.46 2.54
CA LYS A 37 8.28 -14.00 2.54
C LYS A 37 8.09 -13.48 1.12
N GLY A 38 7.18 -12.54 0.95
CA GLY A 38 6.79 -12.02 -0.36
C GLY A 38 6.92 -10.50 -0.48
N LEU A 39 5.94 -9.92 -1.15
CA LEU A 39 5.81 -8.48 -1.41
C LEU A 39 4.48 -7.97 -0.83
N VAL A 40 4.55 -6.90 -0.06
CA VAL A 40 3.39 -6.04 0.21
C VAL A 40 3.42 -4.90 -0.81
N ILE A 41 2.37 -4.74 -1.60
CA ILE A 41 2.20 -3.56 -2.47
C ILE A 41 0.93 -2.82 -2.09
N ALA A 42 1.05 -1.52 -1.86
CA ALA A 42 -0.06 -0.66 -1.46
C ALA A 42 -0.16 0.57 -2.35
N ASN A 43 -1.40 0.93 -2.67
CA ASN A 43 -1.77 2.20 -3.28
C ASN A 43 -2.70 2.96 -2.32
N PRO A 44 -2.20 3.46 -1.17
CA PRO A 44 -3.03 4.16 -0.20
C PRO A 44 -3.62 5.44 -0.83
N PRO A 45 -4.62 6.08 -0.20
CA PRO A 45 -5.06 7.40 -0.61
C PRO A 45 -3.87 8.37 -0.69
N TYR A 46 -3.86 9.23 -1.71
CA TYR A 46 -2.91 10.33 -1.88
C TYR A 46 -3.58 11.46 -2.68
N GLY A 47 -2.91 12.61 -2.68
CA GLY A 47 -3.39 13.83 -3.31
C GLY A 47 -4.44 14.54 -2.46
N ASP A 48 -4.55 15.85 -2.69
CA ASP A 48 -5.65 16.66 -2.17
C ASP A 48 -6.78 16.64 -3.21
N ARG A 49 -7.98 16.23 -2.82
CA ARG A 49 -9.17 16.62 -3.59
C ARG A 49 -9.41 18.10 -3.28
N ILE A 50 -9.70 18.89 -4.31
CA ILE A 50 -10.00 20.32 -4.16
C ILE A 50 -11.13 20.45 -3.12
N GLY A 51 -10.83 21.06 -1.97
CA GLY A 51 -11.77 21.32 -0.87
C GLY A 51 -11.61 20.44 0.38
N GLU A 52 -10.92 19.30 0.32
CA GLU A 52 -10.73 18.39 1.45
C GLU A 52 -9.25 18.03 1.63
N LYS A 53 -8.53 18.82 2.43
CA LYS A 53 -7.19 18.45 2.94
C LYS A 53 -7.36 17.43 4.06
N HIS A 54 -7.49 16.15 3.71
CA HIS A 54 -7.43 15.09 4.70
C HIS A 54 -5.98 14.89 5.14
N ASN A 55 -5.72 15.01 6.44
CA ASN A 55 -4.41 14.66 6.96
C ASN A 55 -4.23 13.14 6.90
N LEU A 56 -3.55 12.66 5.86
CA LEU A 56 -3.27 11.23 5.64
C LEU A 56 -2.09 10.71 6.46
N THR A 57 -1.34 11.58 7.14
CA THR A 57 -0.15 11.21 7.91
C THR A 57 -0.41 10.09 8.93
N PRO A 58 -1.50 10.09 9.73
CA PRO A 58 -1.77 9.00 10.67
C PRO A 58 -1.97 7.65 9.98
N LEU A 59 -2.59 7.63 8.80
CA LEU A 59 -2.80 6.42 8.02
C LEU A 59 -1.47 5.81 7.57
N TYR A 60 -0.58 6.63 7.03
CA TYR A 60 0.74 6.19 6.58
C TYR A 60 1.62 5.74 7.76
N ARG A 61 1.53 6.42 8.92
CA ARG A 61 2.20 5.98 10.16
C ARG A 61 1.70 4.61 10.62
N ALA A 62 0.39 4.38 10.65
CA ALA A 62 -0.20 3.10 11.05
C ALA A 62 0.21 1.96 10.09
N LEU A 63 0.27 2.25 8.79
CA LEU A 63 0.78 1.32 7.78
C LEU A 63 2.23 0.94 8.09
N GLY A 64 3.12 1.93 8.21
CA GLY A 64 4.53 1.68 8.48
C GLY A 64 4.79 0.95 9.80
N GLN A 65 4.07 1.30 10.87
CA GLN A 65 4.15 0.59 12.16
C GLN A 65 3.73 -0.87 12.04
N THR A 66 2.65 -1.16 11.32
CA THR A 66 2.17 -2.53 11.15
C THR A 66 3.15 -3.37 10.33
N LEU A 67 3.66 -2.80 9.24
CA LEU A 67 4.61 -3.50 8.37
C LEU A 67 5.93 -3.78 9.09
N LYS A 68 6.50 -2.81 9.80
CA LYS A 68 7.73 -3.02 10.58
C LYS A 68 7.55 -4.03 11.71
N SER A 69 6.37 -4.11 12.33
CA SER A 69 6.16 -5.02 13.46
C SER A 69 5.86 -6.46 13.06
N ARG A 70 5.29 -6.70 11.86
CA ARG A 70 4.77 -8.02 11.48
C ARG A 70 5.33 -8.60 10.19
N PHE A 71 5.96 -7.78 9.35
CA PHE A 71 6.39 -8.16 8.01
C PHE A 71 7.93 -8.20 7.86
N SER A 72 8.66 -8.53 8.92
CA SER A 72 10.11 -8.79 8.83
C SER A 72 10.40 -9.84 7.75
N GLY A 73 11.40 -9.55 6.91
CA GLY A 73 11.80 -10.30 5.72
C GLY A 73 10.95 -10.06 4.46
N TRP A 74 9.85 -9.30 4.52
CA TRP A 74 9.06 -8.96 3.34
C TRP A 74 9.59 -7.71 2.66
N ARG A 75 9.43 -7.64 1.34
CA ARG A 75 9.61 -6.38 0.59
C ARG A 75 8.32 -5.58 0.62
N VAL A 76 8.44 -4.26 0.56
CA VAL A 76 7.29 -3.34 0.51
C VAL A 76 7.42 -2.36 -0.65
N GLY A 77 6.32 -2.17 -1.38
CA GLY A 77 6.10 -1.12 -2.37
C GLY A 77 4.93 -0.21 -1.97
N VAL A 78 5.13 1.10 -1.91
CA VAL A 78 4.08 2.10 -1.63
C VAL A 78 3.99 3.10 -2.77
N ILE A 79 2.80 3.28 -3.33
CA ILE A 79 2.54 4.27 -4.39
C ILE A 79 1.91 5.51 -3.76
N THR A 80 2.52 6.68 -3.98
CA THR A 80 1.97 7.96 -3.52
C THR A 80 2.53 9.13 -4.33
N SER A 81 1.81 10.26 -4.35
CA SER A 81 2.27 11.52 -4.95
C SER A 81 3.08 12.40 -3.99
N GLY A 82 3.04 12.13 -2.68
CA GLY A 82 3.65 12.97 -1.64
C GLY A 82 4.89 12.34 -1.02
N ASN A 83 6.03 13.02 -1.14
CA ASN A 83 7.28 12.58 -0.49
C ASN A 83 7.12 12.46 1.04
N GLU A 84 6.45 13.42 1.66
CA GLU A 84 6.19 13.44 3.11
C GLU A 84 5.31 12.27 3.57
N LEU A 85 4.32 11.88 2.76
CA LEU A 85 3.45 10.75 3.08
C LEU A 85 4.23 9.43 3.05
N ALA A 86 5.08 9.23 2.05
CA ALA A 86 5.97 8.06 2.03
C ALA A 86 6.83 8.02 3.30
N HIS A 87 7.54 9.10 3.60
CA HIS A 87 8.40 9.18 4.79
C HIS A 87 7.65 9.00 6.11
N ALA A 88 6.38 9.39 6.19
CA ALA A 88 5.56 9.16 7.38
C ALA A 88 5.39 7.68 7.75
N THR A 89 5.57 6.75 6.81
CA THR A 89 5.62 5.30 7.12
C THR A 89 6.85 4.93 7.96
N GLY A 90 7.94 5.69 7.85
CA GLY A 90 9.22 5.37 8.46
C GLY A 90 9.78 4.02 8.01
N LEU A 91 9.49 3.60 6.77
CA LEU A 91 10.08 2.43 6.13
C LEU A 91 11.44 2.78 5.49
N PRO A 92 12.39 1.85 5.42
CA PRO A 92 13.73 2.08 4.88
C PRO A 92 13.72 2.05 3.34
N PHE A 93 13.17 3.09 2.71
CA PHE A 93 13.05 3.14 1.26
C PHE A 93 14.40 3.27 0.55
N LEU A 94 14.49 2.61 -0.60
CA LEU A 94 15.55 2.74 -1.59
C LEU A 94 15.41 4.04 -2.38
N ALA A 95 16.45 4.36 -3.15
CA ALA A 95 16.39 5.44 -4.13
C ALA A 95 15.26 5.17 -5.14
N THR A 96 14.41 6.18 -5.35
CA THR A 96 13.24 6.06 -6.25
C THR A 96 13.61 6.35 -7.69
N THR A 97 12.85 5.78 -8.63
CA THR A 97 12.92 6.15 -10.05
C THR A 97 12.13 7.42 -10.34
N ALA A 98 12.18 7.87 -11.60
CA ALA A 98 11.38 9.00 -12.07
C ALA A 98 9.87 8.76 -11.82
N PRO A 99 9.11 9.80 -11.38
CA PRO A 99 7.68 9.66 -11.15
C PRO A 99 6.90 9.33 -12.43
N VAL A 100 5.85 8.53 -12.29
CA VAL A 100 4.94 8.07 -13.36
C VAL A 100 3.69 8.93 -13.39
N ALA A 101 3.16 9.21 -14.59
CA ALA A 101 1.90 9.92 -14.76
C ALA A 101 0.72 9.01 -14.41
N HIS A 102 -0.19 9.49 -13.55
CA HIS A 102 -1.37 8.76 -13.12
C HIS A 102 -2.56 9.71 -13.04
N GLY A 103 -3.29 9.85 -14.16
CA GLY A 103 -4.52 10.66 -14.22
C GLY A 103 -4.31 12.16 -13.98
N GLY A 104 -3.23 12.74 -14.51
CA GLY A 104 -2.88 14.16 -14.32
C GLY A 104 -2.03 14.44 -13.07
N LEU A 105 -1.88 13.46 -12.17
CA LEU A 105 -0.94 13.51 -11.06
C LEU A 105 0.37 12.80 -11.42
N ARG A 106 1.45 13.15 -10.73
CA ARG A 106 2.71 12.39 -10.75
C ARG A 106 2.80 11.58 -9.46
N VAL A 107 3.01 10.27 -9.59
CA VAL A 107 3.17 9.35 -8.46
C VAL A 107 4.51 8.65 -8.52
N THR A 108 5.04 8.31 -7.36
CA THR A 108 6.30 7.57 -7.22
C THR A 108 6.02 6.23 -6.56
N LEU A 109 6.66 5.17 -7.04
CA LEU A 109 6.73 3.88 -6.36
C LEU A 109 7.93 3.90 -5.40
N TRP A 110 7.64 3.85 -4.11
CA TRP A 110 8.63 3.76 -3.04
C TRP A 110 8.84 2.31 -2.68
N GLN A 111 10.09 1.83 -2.70
CA GLN A 111 10.42 0.42 -2.52
C GLN A 111 11.41 0.22 -1.40
N THR A 112 11.35 -0.94 -0.76
CA THR A 112 12.29 -1.37 0.29
C THR A 112 12.97 -2.66 -0.15
N GLU A 113 14.20 -2.87 0.34
CA GLU A 113 14.72 -4.23 0.52
C GLU A 113 13.87 -5.00 1.54
N PRO A 114 14.07 -6.31 1.74
CA PRO A 114 13.41 -7.03 2.84
C PRO A 114 13.51 -6.25 4.15
N LEU A 115 12.37 -6.03 4.80
CA LEU A 115 12.31 -5.32 6.08
C LEU A 115 13.13 -6.07 7.14
N PRO A 116 13.82 -5.34 8.05
CA PRO A 116 14.53 -5.96 9.17
C PRO A 116 13.59 -6.78 10.06
#